data_AF-A0A1C6J479-F1
#
_entry.id   AF-A0A1C6J479-F1
#
_cell.length_a   1.000
_cell.length_b   1.000
_cell.length_c   1.000
_cell.angle_alpha   90.00
_cell.angle_beta   90.00
_cell.angle_gamma   90.00
#
_symmetry.space_group_name_H-M   'P 1'
#
loop_
_entity.id
_entity.type
_entity.pdbx_description
1 polymer ?
#
loop_
_entity_poly.entity_id
_entity_poly.type
_entity_poly.pdbx_seq_one_letter_code
_entity_poly.pdbx_strand_id
1 'polypeptide(L)'
;MDYVEMNKCGSCKYYTYEGEYKKGYCSWYKSYYYADDSCSHWEEGNISSTGGCFLTTACCEHKGLPDDCYELTTLRSLRDHYMKQSVFGNGLIKIYYETAPAIIEKINKLDRKDEIYNEIYSKIVYIVDLIETKKYDDAVCEYVRMMFWAEKL
;
A
#
# COMPACT_ATOMS: atom_id res chain seq x y z
N MET A 1 10.91 0.16 6.12
CA MET A 1 10.25 0.14 4.80
C MET A 1 11.03 1.08 3.92
N ASP A 2 11.82 0.50 3.03
CA ASP A 2 12.89 1.21 2.34
C ASP A 2 12.31 2.03 1.20
N TYR A 3 12.46 3.35 1.36
CA TYR A 3 12.11 4.36 0.39
C TYR A 3 12.97 4.15 -0.86
N VAL A 4 12.38 3.64 -1.93
CA VAL A 4 13.05 3.54 -3.22
C VAL A 4 12.86 4.86 -3.95
N GLU A 5 13.95 5.57 -4.20
CA GLU A 5 13.92 6.84 -4.92
C GLU A 5 13.28 6.68 -6.31
N MET A 6 12.40 7.63 -6.63
CA MET A 6 11.72 7.72 -7.93
C MET A 6 12.76 8.01 -9.02
N ASN A 7 12.66 7.34 -10.18
CA ASN A 7 13.64 7.35 -11.29
C ASN A 7 14.93 6.52 -11.08
N LYS A 8 14.98 5.65 -10.08
CA LYS A 8 16.07 4.68 -9.92
C LYS A 8 15.69 3.30 -10.45
N CYS A 9 16.68 2.43 -10.63
CA CYS A 9 16.52 1.04 -11.02
C CYS A 9 15.45 0.33 -10.18
N GLY A 10 15.46 0.54 -8.86
CA GLY A 10 14.49 -0.06 -7.93
C GLY A 10 13.03 0.30 -8.21
N SER A 11 12.76 1.42 -8.88
CA SER A 11 11.41 1.88 -9.25
C SER A 11 11.06 1.63 -10.73
N CYS A 12 11.93 0.93 -11.47
CA CYS A 12 11.74 0.62 -12.90
C CYS A 12 10.93 -0.67 -13.10
N LYS A 13 10.01 -0.69 -14.08
CA LYS A 13 9.17 -1.89 -14.38
C LYS A 13 9.95 -3.15 -14.75
N TYR A 14 11.19 -2.98 -15.18
CA TYR A 14 12.05 -4.07 -15.62
C TYR A 14 12.93 -4.64 -14.52
N TYR A 15 12.90 -4.07 -13.31
CA TYR A 15 13.78 -4.41 -12.20
C TYR A 15 13.14 -5.40 -11.22
N THR A 16 13.87 -6.46 -10.88
CA THR A 16 13.47 -7.46 -9.89
C THR A 16 14.33 -7.29 -8.64
N TYR A 17 13.70 -6.99 -7.50
CA TYR A 17 14.39 -6.73 -6.24
C TYR A 17 14.80 -8.03 -5.52
N GLU A 18 16.06 -8.09 -5.08
CA GLU A 18 16.65 -9.27 -4.43
C GLU A 18 17.06 -9.02 -2.97
N GLY A 19 16.89 -7.79 -2.46
CA GLY A 19 17.24 -7.38 -1.09
C GLY A 19 18.04 -6.07 -1.02
N GLU A 20 18.07 -5.47 0.17
CA GLU A 20 18.51 -4.07 0.43
C GLU A 20 19.98 -3.81 0.06
N TYR A 21 20.81 -4.86 0.13
CA TYR A 21 22.24 -4.81 -0.18
C TYR A 21 22.62 -5.73 -1.34
N LYS A 22 21.64 -6.18 -2.12
CA LYS A 22 21.85 -7.07 -3.25
C LYS A 22 21.52 -6.37 -4.55
N LYS A 23 22.22 -6.76 -5.60
CA LYS A 23 21.86 -6.33 -6.95
C LYS A 23 20.63 -7.10 -7.40
N GLY A 24 19.59 -6.37 -7.75
CA GLY A 24 18.42 -6.89 -8.45
C GLY A 24 18.68 -7.06 -9.94
N TYR A 25 17.87 -7.89 -10.58
CA TYR A 25 17.99 -8.20 -12.00
C TYR A 25 17.17 -7.23 -12.85
N CYS A 26 17.80 -6.57 -13.82
CA CYS A 26 17.10 -5.78 -14.83
C CYS A 26 16.89 -6.62 -16.10
N SER A 27 15.63 -6.90 -16.43
CA SER A 27 15.25 -7.69 -17.62
C SER A 27 15.49 -6.96 -18.95
N TRP A 28 15.53 -5.62 -18.95
CA TRP A 28 15.83 -4.82 -20.13
C TRP A 28 17.30 -4.90 -20.53
N TYR A 29 18.20 -4.56 -19.61
CA TYR A 29 19.65 -4.61 -19.82
C TYR A 29 20.24 -6.02 -19.63
N LYS A 30 19.44 -6.97 -19.14
CA LYS A 30 19.83 -8.35 -18.84
C LYS A 30 21.06 -8.42 -17.92
N SER A 31 21.10 -7.54 -16.93
CA SER A 31 22.24 -7.38 -16.02
C SER A 31 21.76 -6.99 -14.62
N TYR A 32 22.69 -7.00 -13.66
CA TYR A 32 22.42 -6.80 -12.24
C TYR A 32 22.83 -5.40 -11.79
N TYR A 33 21.91 -4.68 -11.15
CA TYR A 33 22.06 -3.30 -10.71
C TYR A 33 21.59 -3.12 -9.27
N TYR A 34 22.13 -2.13 -8.56
CA TYR A 34 21.57 -1.75 -7.26
C TYR A 34 20.25 -1.00 -7.44
N ALA A 35 19.39 -1.05 -6.43
CA ALA A 35 18.09 -0.39 -6.46
C ALA A 35 18.24 1.14 -6.60
N ASP A 36 19.33 1.72 -6.08
CA ASP A 36 19.63 3.15 -6.18
C ASP A 36 20.32 3.56 -7.50
N ASP A 37 20.74 2.61 -8.35
CA ASP A 37 21.41 2.95 -9.60
C ASP A 37 20.45 3.71 -10.55
N SER A 38 20.98 4.68 -11.29
CA SER A 38 20.19 5.38 -12.33
C SER A 38 19.98 4.48 -13.55
N CYS A 39 18.78 4.52 -14.13
CA CYS A 39 18.45 3.74 -15.32
C CYS A 39 18.21 4.66 -16.52
N SER A 40 19.02 4.55 -17.58
CA SER A 40 18.85 5.38 -18.79
C SER A 40 17.62 4.99 -19.62
N HIS A 41 17.13 3.77 -19.44
CA HIS A 41 15.86 3.29 -19.99
C HIS A 41 14.87 3.03 -18.86
N TRP A 42 14.79 4.00 -17.95
CA TRP A 42 13.82 3.95 -16.88
C TRP A 42 12.43 4.09 -17.48
N GLU A 43 11.63 3.06 -17.30
CA GLU A 43 10.21 3.12 -17.53
C GLU A 43 9.52 2.94 -16.20
N GLU A 44 8.51 3.78 -15.96
CA GLU A 44 7.71 3.72 -14.76
C GLU A 44 7.25 2.28 -14.57
N GLY A 45 7.72 1.71 -13.45
CA GLY A 45 7.13 0.52 -12.87
C GLY A 45 5.63 0.61 -13.00
N ASN A 46 4.98 -0.40 -13.59
CA ASN A 46 3.83 -0.89 -12.86
C ASN A 46 4.43 -1.37 -11.54
N ILE A 47 4.55 -0.45 -10.58
CA ILE A 47 4.55 -0.80 -9.18
C ILE A 47 3.17 -1.44 -9.05
N SER A 48 3.10 -2.74 -9.41
CA SER A 48 2.29 -3.65 -8.65
C SER A 48 2.79 -3.41 -7.25
N SER A 49 1.96 -2.69 -6.52
CA SER A 49 1.88 -2.46 -5.09
C SER A 49 2.16 -3.74 -4.30
N THR A 50 3.35 -4.30 -4.45
CA THR A 50 3.95 -5.27 -3.54
C THR A 50 4.28 -4.57 -2.22
N GLY A 51 4.38 -3.23 -2.23
CA GLY A 51 4.30 -2.40 -1.04
C GLY A 51 2.95 -2.59 -0.35
N GLY A 52 2.99 -3.15 0.85
CA GLY A 52 1.82 -3.46 1.67
C GLY A 52 0.86 -2.30 1.81
N CYS A 53 -0.36 -2.64 2.19
CA CYS A 53 -1.39 -1.68 2.47
C CYS A 53 -1.03 -1.04 3.83
N PHE A 54 -0.16 -0.02 3.84
CA PHE A 54 0.47 0.54 5.04
C PHE A 54 -0.44 0.67 6.28
N LEU A 55 -1.63 1.25 6.14
CA LEU A 55 -2.54 1.46 7.26
C LEU A 55 -3.11 0.15 7.80
N THR A 56 -3.43 -0.80 6.92
CA THR A 56 -3.96 -2.12 7.29
C THR A 56 -2.86 -3.04 7.79
N THR A 57 -1.64 -2.96 7.24
CA THR A 57 -0.44 -3.63 7.79
C THR A 57 -0.14 -3.12 9.20
N ALA A 58 -0.06 -1.81 9.42
CA ALA A 58 0.16 -1.24 10.76
C ALA A 58 -0.93 -1.62 11.76
N CYS A 59 -2.20 -1.68 11.31
CA CYS A 59 -3.32 -2.13 12.12
C CYS A 59 -3.21 -3.61 12.49
N CYS A 60 -2.83 -4.48 11.55
CA CYS A 60 -2.68 -5.91 11.80
C CYS A 60 -1.47 -6.21 12.68
N GLU A 61 -0.33 -5.54 12.46
CA GLU A 61 0.83 -5.61 13.35
C GLU A 61 0.46 -5.21 14.78
N HIS A 62 -0.31 -4.12 14.93
CA HIS A 62 -0.77 -3.66 16.23
C HIS A 62 -1.73 -4.66 16.91
N LYS A 63 -2.57 -5.34 16.12
CA LYS A 63 -3.49 -6.40 16.59
C LYS A 63 -2.80 -7.75 16.81
N GLY A 64 -1.54 -7.91 16.43
CA GLY A 64 -0.84 -9.20 16.43
C GLY A 64 -1.40 -10.20 15.41
N LEU A 65 -2.06 -9.70 14.35
CA LEU A 65 -2.59 -10.52 13.26
C LEU A 65 -1.50 -10.77 12.20
N PRO A 66 -1.55 -11.92 11.50
CA PRO A 66 -0.63 -12.18 10.39
C PRO A 66 -0.88 -11.20 9.23
N ASP A 67 0.17 -10.86 8.48
CA ASP A 67 0.10 -9.94 7.32
C ASP A 67 -0.74 -10.52 6.16
N ASP A 68 -1.03 -11.83 6.20
CA ASP A 68 -1.90 -12.54 5.27
C ASP A 68 -3.32 -12.78 5.84
N CYS A 69 -3.77 -11.98 6.81
CA CYS A 69 -5.13 -12.13 7.34
C CYS A 69 -6.17 -11.93 6.23
N TYR A 70 -7.33 -12.55 6.42
CA TYR A 70 -8.39 -12.58 5.41
C TYR A 70 -8.83 -11.16 5.02
N GLU A 71 -8.92 -10.29 6.00
CA GLU A 71 -9.31 -8.89 5.85
C GLU A 71 -8.30 -8.12 4.99
N LEU A 72 -7.00 -8.28 5.28
CA LEU A 72 -5.91 -7.68 4.50
C LEU A 72 -5.92 -8.16 3.05
N THR A 73 -6.06 -9.47 2.85
CA THR A 73 -6.07 -10.07 1.52
C THR A 73 -7.25 -9.57 0.69
N THR A 74 -8.40 -9.42 1.32
CA THR A 74 -9.64 -8.92 0.68
C THR A 74 -9.53 -7.45 0.29
N LEU A 75 -9.00 -6.60 1.17
CA LEU A 75 -8.73 -5.19 0.87
C LEU A 75 -7.68 -5.00 -0.22
N ARG A 76 -6.61 -5.81 -0.20
CA ARG A 76 -5.59 -5.81 -1.28
C ARG A 76 -6.21 -6.17 -2.62
N SER A 77 -7.10 -7.16 -2.64
CA SER A 77 -7.84 -7.54 -3.85
C SER A 77 -8.74 -6.42 -4.35
N LEU A 78 -9.49 -5.72 -3.48
CA LEU A 78 -10.30 -4.55 -3.87
C LEU A 78 -9.42 -3.47 -4.53
N ARG A 79 -8.27 -3.16 -3.92
CA ARG A 79 -7.35 -2.15 -4.44
C ARG A 79 -6.76 -2.56 -5.79
N ASP A 80 -6.17 -3.75 -5.84
CA ASP A 80 -5.37 -4.19 -6.98
C ASP A 80 -6.22 -4.62 -8.18
N HIS A 81 -7.45 -5.11 -7.94
CA HIS A 81 -8.36 -5.56 -9.00
C HIS A 81 -9.47 -4.56 -9.34
N TYR A 82 -10.07 -3.86 -8.37
CA TYR A 82 -11.22 -2.98 -8.64
C TYR A 82 -10.78 -1.52 -8.82
N MET A 83 -10.04 -0.97 -7.85
CA MET A 83 -9.63 0.44 -7.91
C MET A 83 -8.63 0.70 -9.05
N LYS A 84 -7.72 -0.23 -9.30
CA LYS A 84 -6.71 -0.10 -10.37
C LYS A 84 -7.31 -0.06 -11.79
N GLN A 85 -8.53 -0.55 -11.98
CA GLN A 85 -9.24 -0.54 -13.28
C GLN A 85 -9.78 0.85 -13.65
N SER A 86 -9.83 1.80 -12.71
CA SER A 86 -10.32 3.15 -12.93
C SER A 86 -9.22 4.19 -12.78
N VAL A 87 -9.21 5.20 -13.64
CA VAL A 87 -8.30 6.37 -13.52
C VAL A 87 -8.48 7.05 -12.16
N PHE A 88 -9.71 7.12 -11.67
CA PHE A 88 -10.03 7.68 -10.36
C PHE A 88 -9.49 6.81 -9.22
N GLY A 89 -9.67 5.49 -9.31
CA GLY A 89 -9.15 4.57 -8.30
C GLY A 89 -7.63 4.53 -8.25
N ASN A 90 -6.94 4.65 -9.39
CA ASN A 90 -5.49 4.78 -9.44
C ASN A 90 -5.00 6.08 -8.77
N GLY A 91 -5.69 7.20 -9.00
CA GLY A 91 -5.43 8.47 -8.29
C GLY A 91 -5.58 8.34 -6.77
N LEU A 92 -6.64 7.67 -6.30
CA LEU A 92 -6.85 7.40 -4.88
C LEU A 92 -5.76 6.52 -4.28
N ILE A 93 -5.31 5.49 -5.00
CA ILE A 93 -4.20 4.64 -4.57
C ILE A 93 -2.94 5.50 -4.41
N LYS A 94 -2.63 6.36 -5.37
CA LYS A 94 -1.45 7.23 -5.27
C LYS A 94 -1.48 8.11 -4.01
N ILE A 95 -2.60 8.80 -3.77
CA ILE A 95 -2.79 9.62 -2.57
C ILE A 95 -2.63 8.79 -1.30
N TYR A 96 -3.17 7.57 -1.29
CA TYR A 96 -3.01 6.64 -0.18
C TYR A 96 -1.53 6.32 0.11
N TYR A 97 -0.74 5.98 -0.91
CA TYR A 97 0.68 5.67 -0.74
C TYR A 97 1.50 6.88 -0.25
N GLU A 98 1.14 8.09 -0.69
CA GLU A 98 1.80 9.33 -0.26
C GLU A 98 1.44 9.73 1.18
N THR A 99 0.20 9.49 1.61
CA THR A 99 -0.31 9.99 2.90
C THR A 99 -0.22 8.98 4.05
N ALA A 100 -0.36 7.68 3.77
CA ALA A 100 -0.45 6.65 4.80
C ALA A 100 0.77 6.59 5.76
N PRO A 101 2.03 6.74 5.31
CA PRO A 101 3.18 6.75 6.23
C PRO A 101 3.11 7.87 7.27
N ALA A 102 2.73 9.09 6.85
CA ALA A 102 2.61 10.23 7.74
C ALA A 102 1.45 10.05 8.74
N ILE A 103 0.34 9.45 8.30
CA ILE A 103 -0.81 9.12 9.16
C ILE A 103 -0.39 8.11 10.24
N ILE A 104 0.31 7.03 9.87
CA ILE A 104 0.78 6.02 10.82
C ILE A 104 1.74 6.63 11.84
N GLU A 105 2.66 7.49 11.40
CA GLU A 105 3.57 8.17 12.31
C GLU A 105 2.83 9.06 13.32
N LYS A 106 1.79 9.79 12.88
CA LYS A 106 0.93 10.56 13.78
C LYS A 106 0.22 9.66 14.79
N ILE A 107 -0.44 8.59 14.33
CA ILE A 107 -1.18 7.66 15.19
C ILE A 107 -0.25 7.07 16.25
N ASN A 108 0.95 6.65 15.87
CA ASN A 108 1.92 6.05 16.79
C ASN A 108 2.43 7.00 17.88
N LYS A 109 2.33 8.32 17.67
CA LYS A 109 2.70 9.36 18.65
C LYS A 109 1.57 9.70 19.62
N LEU A 110 0.33 9.27 19.36
CA LEU A 110 -0.81 9.52 20.22
C LEU A 110 -0.88 8.49 21.36
N ASP A 111 -1.21 8.94 22.57
CA ASP A 111 -1.43 8.04 23.72
C ASP A 111 -2.61 7.09 23.51
N ARG A 112 -3.57 7.48 22.65
CA ARG A 112 -4.78 6.69 22.32
C ARG A 112 -4.63 5.86 21.05
N LYS A 113 -3.41 5.56 20.61
CA LYS A 113 -3.14 4.78 19.39
C LYS A 113 -3.90 3.45 19.35
N ASP A 114 -4.03 2.77 20.50
CA ASP A 114 -4.72 1.48 20.58
C ASP A 114 -6.22 1.61 20.27
N GLU A 115 -6.87 2.67 20.74
CA GLU A 115 -8.27 2.96 20.43
C GLU A 115 -8.45 3.28 18.95
N ILE A 116 -7.53 4.07 18.37
CA ILE A 116 -7.56 4.43 16.96
C ILE A 116 -7.37 3.20 16.07
N TYR A 117 -6.40 2.34 16.36
CA TYR A 117 -6.20 1.10 15.59
C TYR A 117 -7.38 0.14 15.71
N ASN A 118 -8.08 0.10 16.85
CA ASN A 118 -9.31 -0.66 17.01
C ASN A 118 -10.46 -0.11 16.15
N GLU A 119 -10.57 1.21 16.03
CA GLU A 119 -11.57 1.85 15.17
C GLU A 119 -11.26 1.59 13.68
N ILE A 120 -10.00 1.73 13.27
CA ILE A 120 -9.52 1.39 11.93
C ILE A 120 -9.84 -0.08 11.60
N TYR A 121 -9.55 -1.00 12.52
CA TYR A 121 -9.86 -2.42 12.33
C TYR A 121 -11.37 -2.67 12.15
N SER A 122 -12.20 -2.00 12.94
CA SER A 122 -13.66 -2.13 12.82
C SER A 122 -14.17 -1.63 11.45
N LYS A 123 -13.56 -0.56 10.91
CA LYS A 123 -13.85 -0.08 9.56
C LYS A 123 -13.38 -1.05 8.48
N ILE A 124 -12.21 -1.65 8.65
CA ILE A 124 -11.68 -2.69 7.75
C ILE A 124 -12.66 -3.85 7.65
N VAL A 125 -13.14 -4.38 8.78
CA VAL A 125 -14.12 -5.48 8.81
C VAL A 125 -15.41 -5.10 8.09
N TYR A 126 -15.88 -3.86 8.28
CA TYR A 126 -17.06 -3.36 7.57
C TYR A 126 -16.85 -3.25 6.06
N ILE A 127 -15.67 -2.78 5.61
CA ILE A 127 -15.33 -2.73 4.18
C ILE A 127 -15.29 -4.15 3.58
N VAL A 128 -14.75 -5.12 4.32
CA VAL A 128 -14.72 -6.52 3.90
C VAL A 128 -16.14 -7.07 3.69
N ASP A 129 -17.07 -6.81 4.61
CA ASP A 129 -18.49 -7.19 4.46
C ASP A 129 -19.14 -6.56 3.20
N LEU A 130 -18.81 -5.29 2.90
CA LEU A 130 -19.27 -4.64 1.66
C LEU A 130 -18.70 -5.33 0.41
N ILE A 131 -17.44 -5.77 0.45
CA ILE A 131 -16.81 -6.51 -0.65
C ILE A 131 -17.46 -7.88 -0.84
N GLU A 132 -17.70 -8.61 0.25
CA GLU A 132 -18.36 -9.93 0.22
C GLU A 132 -19.80 -9.84 -0.33
N THR A 133 -20.51 -8.76 0.01
CA THR A 133 -21.85 -8.46 -0.52
C THR A 133 -21.84 -7.84 -1.92
N LYS A 134 -20.66 -7.76 -2.57
CA LYS A 134 -20.44 -7.23 -3.93
C LYS A 134 -20.78 -5.74 -4.10
N LYS A 135 -20.77 -4.97 -3.01
CA LYS A 135 -20.98 -3.52 -2.99
C LYS A 135 -19.65 -2.78 -3.10
N TYR A 136 -18.99 -2.95 -4.23
CA TYR A 136 -17.62 -2.45 -4.43
C TYR A 136 -17.52 -0.91 -4.38
N ASP A 137 -18.49 -0.18 -4.91
CA ASP A 137 -18.48 1.29 -4.87
C ASP A 137 -18.64 1.83 -3.44
N ASP A 138 -19.50 1.21 -2.63
CA ASP A 138 -19.65 1.54 -1.21
C ASP A 138 -18.37 1.22 -0.43
N ALA A 139 -17.75 0.07 -0.74
CA ALA A 139 -16.48 -0.34 -0.14
C ALA A 139 -15.36 0.67 -0.41
N VAL A 140 -15.26 1.18 -1.65
CA VAL A 140 -14.30 2.23 -2.02
C VAL A 140 -14.62 3.54 -1.30
N CYS A 141 -15.89 3.93 -1.21
CA CYS A 141 -16.29 5.14 -0.47
C CYS A 141 -15.87 5.08 1.00
N GLU A 142 -16.12 3.95 1.66
CA GLU A 142 -15.75 3.75 3.07
C GLU A 142 -14.23 3.66 3.27
N TYR A 143 -13.51 3.04 2.33
CA TYR A 143 -12.05 3.03 2.34
C TYR A 143 -11.46 4.46 2.29
N VAL A 144 -11.97 5.30 1.39
CA VAL A 144 -11.55 6.70 1.26
C VAL A 144 -11.94 7.51 2.51
N ARG A 145 -13.16 7.30 3.03
CA ARG A 145 -13.63 7.97 4.25
C ARG A 145 -12.75 7.63 5.46
N MET A 146 -12.36 6.37 5.62
CA MET A 146 -11.43 5.93 6.67
C MET A 146 -10.09 6.67 6.56
N MET A 147 -9.55 6.81 5.36
CA MET A 147 -8.30 7.53 5.13
C MET A 147 -8.39 9.01 5.50
N PHE A 148 -9.43 9.72 5.04
CA PHE A 148 -9.63 11.13 5.38
C PHE A 148 -9.87 11.35 6.88
N TRP A 149 -10.52 10.41 7.55
CA TRP A 149 -10.68 10.46 8.99
C TRP A 149 -9.33 10.31 9.70
N ALA A 150 -8.52 9.32 9.30
CA ALA A 150 -7.21 9.06 9.89
C ALA A 150 -6.21 10.21 9.66
N GLU A 151 -6.32 10.92 8.53
CA GLU A 151 -5.50 12.12 8.24
C GLU A 151 -5.76 13.28 9.21
N LYS A 152 -6.98 13.38 9.74
CA LYS A 152 -7.45 14.45 10.62
C LYS A 152 -7.26 14.17 12.12
N LEU A 153 -6.70 13.01 12.47
CA LEU A 153 -6.24 12.71 13.83
C LEU A 153 -5.01 13.56 14.19
#